data_AF-W5M5L7-F1
#
_entry.id   AF-W5M5L7-F1
#
_cell.length_a   1.000
_cell.length_b   1.000
_cell.length_c   1.000
_cell.angle_alpha   90.00
_cell.angle_beta   90.00
_cell.angle_gamma   90.00
#
_symmetry.space_group_name_H-M   'P 1'
#
loop_
_entity.id
_entity.type
_entity.pdbx_description
1 polymer ?
#
loop_
_entity_poly.entity_id
_entity_poly.type
_entity_poly.pdbx_seq_one_letter_code
_entity_poly.pdbx_strand_id
1 'polypeptide(L)'
;MDSQKEALQRIITTLANKNEELHNFIDTVSHTLKGVQNNSSKVISDLEEEFDSLYSVLDEMKESMTNTIKQEQARKTQELQNQLTQSTSALESSEELLEFANTALDIKDSEEFAKAAKQIKDRVTMAPAFRLTMKPKATDNMTHLMADFSQERRIIQGLRFLPVPRAPEIDVADCVVADNSVTVCWRMPEEDNKIDHYILEYRKTNHEGLPRVKDERCWEVLDNIRSTEYSLTGLKFDSKYMNFRVRACNKAAAGDHSDPVTLETRAFNFSLDSTCSHLNLKVEDSCVEWDPAGGKGQESKIKGKENKGSGHVTNLKNTSRSGTPSPKRTSTTRPPPVRGSRDRFTGESYTVLGDSSIESGQHYWEVKAQKDCKSYSVGVAYRNLGKFDQLGKTNTSWCIHVNNWLQATFAAKHNNKAKSLEVAVPDRIGVYCDFDGGQLSFYNADSKQLLHTFKTKFTQSIVPAFMVWCGGLTVSTGLQVPSAVKCFQKAENGLGGSASSLNSVPQ
;
A
#
# COMPACT_ATOMS: atom_id res chain seq x y z
N MET A 1 -48.76 -10.66 54.84
CA MET A 1 -47.93 -11.78 54.33
C MET A 1 -47.46 -11.54 52.90
N ASP A 2 -48.29 -11.05 51.98
CA ASP A 2 -47.90 -10.92 50.56
C ASP A 2 -46.82 -9.85 50.30
N SER A 3 -46.88 -8.71 50.99
CA SER A 3 -45.83 -7.68 50.93
C SER A 3 -44.45 -8.18 51.39
N GLN A 4 -44.42 -9.07 52.39
CA GLN A 4 -43.17 -9.70 52.85
C GLN A 4 -42.63 -10.73 51.85
N LYS A 5 -43.52 -11.46 51.16
CA LYS A 5 -43.14 -12.38 50.08
C LYS A 5 -42.55 -11.65 48.88
N GLU A 6 -43.13 -10.52 48.47
CA GLU A 6 -42.59 -9.70 47.37
C GLU A 6 -41.22 -9.09 47.71
N ALA A 7 -41.02 -8.64 48.95
CA ALA A 7 -39.72 -8.13 49.40
C ALA A 7 -38.66 -9.24 49.39
N LEU A 8 -39.00 -10.44 49.85
CA LEU A 8 -38.12 -11.59 49.80
C LEU A 8 -37.79 -11.99 48.34
N GLN A 9 -38.78 -11.96 47.44
CA GLN A 9 -38.58 -12.29 46.03
C GLN A 9 -37.64 -11.30 45.33
N ARG A 10 -37.76 -10.00 45.64
CA ARG A 10 -36.79 -8.97 45.17
C ARG A 10 -35.37 -9.24 45.67
N ILE A 11 -35.21 -9.59 46.95
CA ILE A 11 -33.90 -9.94 47.53
C ILE A 11 -33.31 -11.18 46.83
N ILE A 12 -34.12 -12.21 46.59
CA ILE A 12 -33.69 -13.42 45.88
C ILE A 12 -33.22 -13.09 44.46
N THR A 13 -33.96 -12.26 43.72
CA THR A 13 -33.55 -11.83 42.36
C THR A 13 -32.23 -11.04 42.39
N THR A 14 -32.06 -10.10 43.32
CA THR A 14 -30.79 -9.37 43.47
C THR A 14 -29.63 -10.29 43.81
N LEU A 15 -29.83 -11.27 44.70
CA LEU A 15 -28.81 -12.24 45.07
C LEU A 15 -28.46 -13.16 43.89
N ALA A 16 -29.45 -13.58 43.10
CA ALA A 16 -29.23 -14.38 41.89
C ALA A 16 -28.40 -13.62 40.86
N ASN A 17 -28.75 -12.36 40.57
CA ASN A 17 -27.97 -11.51 39.65
C ASN A 17 -26.55 -11.30 40.16
N LYS A 18 -26.37 -11.09 41.48
CA LYS A 18 -25.03 -10.92 42.05
C LYS A 18 -24.21 -12.22 41.99
N ASN A 19 -24.83 -13.38 42.17
CA ASN A 19 -24.16 -14.67 41.98
C ASN A 19 -23.74 -14.88 40.52
N GLU A 20 -24.56 -14.50 39.55
CA GLU A 20 -24.19 -14.56 38.12
C GLU A 20 -23.02 -13.63 37.79
N GLU A 21 -23.02 -12.38 38.28
CA GLU A 21 -21.89 -11.46 38.15
C GLU A 21 -20.61 -12.04 38.77
N LEU A 22 -20.72 -12.67 39.95
CA LEU A 22 -19.58 -13.30 40.62
C LEU A 22 -19.05 -14.50 39.82
N HIS A 23 -19.92 -15.31 39.24
CA HIS A 23 -19.51 -16.41 38.36
C HIS A 23 -18.76 -15.88 37.12
N ASN A 24 -19.32 -14.88 36.43
CA ASN A 24 -18.66 -14.26 35.27
C ASN A 24 -17.30 -13.63 35.62
N PHE A 25 -17.21 -13.01 36.80
CA PHE A 25 -15.96 -12.45 37.31
C PHE A 25 -14.93 -13.54 37.61
N ILE A 26 -15.34 -14.63 38.27
CA ILE A 26 -14.48 -15.80 38.56
C ILE A 26 -13.96 -16.41 37.25
N ASP A 27 -14.81 -16.54 36.23
CA ASP A 27 -14.41 -17.06 34.92
C ASP A 27 -13.41 -16.12 34.24
N THR A 28 -13.64 -14.81 34.31
CA THR A 28 -12.71 -13.79 33.79
C THR A 28 -11.34 -13.89 34.49
N VAL A 29 -11.32 -13.93 35.82
CA VAL A 29 -10.08 -14.05 36.60
C VAL A 29 -9.35 -15.36 36.31
N SER A 30 -10.09 -16.47 36.20
CA SER A 30 -9.52 -17.78 35.87
C SER A 30 -8.90 -17.79 34.46
N HIS A 31 -9.56 -17.13 33.50
CA HIS A 31 -9.04 -16.97 32.16
C HIS A 31 -7.77 -16.09 32.13
N THR A 32 -7.79 -14.96 32.84
CA THR A 32 -6.61 -14.08 32.98
C THR A 32 -5.44 -14.82 33.64
N LEU A 33 -5.70 -15.62 34.69
CA LEU A 33 -4.67 -16.41 35.36
C LEU A 33 -4.02 -17.41 34.40
N LYS A 34 -4.82 -18.15 33.63
CA LYS A 34 -4.31 -19.07 32.61
C LYS A 34 -3.53 -18.33 31.52
N GLY A 35 -3.99 -17.15 31.12
CA GLY A 35 -3.29 -16.27 30.18
C GLY A 35 -1.92 -15.84 30.69
N VAL A 36 -1.82 -15.42 31.96
CA VAL A 36 -0.55 -15.05 32.59
C VAL A 36 0.40 -16.24 32.65
N GLN A 37 -0.08 -17.42 33.03
CA GLN A 37 0.74 -18.64 33.07
C GLN A 37 1.33 -18.94 31.69
N ASN A 38 0.49 -19.05 30.66
CA ASN A 38 0.93 -19.34 29.29
C ASN A 38 1.90 -18.29 28.76
N ASN A 39 1.60 -16.99 28.95
CA ASN A 39 2.46 -15.90 28.50
C ASN A 39 3.81 -15.93 29.23
N SER A 40 3.83 -16.18 30.54
CA SER A 40 5.07 -16.27 31.31
C SER A 40 5.96 -17.43 30.84
N SER A 41 5.37 -18.61 30.57
CA SER A 41 6.14 -19.75 30.04
C SER A 41 6.71 -19.45 28.66
N LYS A 42 5.97 -18.75 27.80
CA LYS A 42 6.49 -18.31 26.50
C LYS A 42 7.66 -17.34 26.65
N VAL A 43 7.51 -16.30 27.46
CA VAL A 43 8.58 -15.30 27.68
C VAL A 43 9.84 -15.93 28.28
N ILE A 44 9.70 -16.93 29.16
CA ILE A 44 10.84 -17.68 29.70
C ILE A 44 11.53 -18.46 28.57
N SER A 45 10.78 -19.17 27.73
CA SER A 45 11.33 -19.92 26.59
C SER A 45 12.06 -19.00 25.60
N ASP A 46 11.47 -17.86 25.25
CA ASP A 46 12.07 -16.88 24.34
C ASP A 46 13.38 -16.30 24.94
N LEU A 47 13.43 -16.11 26.27
CA LEU A 47 14.64 -15.67 26.97
C LEU A 47 15.75 -16.73 26.95
N GLU A 48 15.39 -17.99 27.19
CA GLU A 48 16.33 -19.12 27.12
C GLU A 48 16.96 -19.23 25.72
N GLU A 49 16.15 -19.08 24.66
CA GLU A 49 16.63 -19.12 23.27
C GLU A 49 17.63 -17.98 22.94
N GLU A 50 17.39 -16.76 23.43
CA GLU A 50 18.33 -15.65 23.25
C GLU A 50 19.66 -15.87 24.01
N PHE A 51 19.62 -16.50 25.19
CA PHE A 51 20.85 -16.89 25.90
C PHE A 51 21.59 -18.02 25.20
N ASP A 52 20.88 -19.03 24.70
CA ASP A 52 21.47 -20.13 23.93
C ASP A 52 22.15 -19.60 22.65
N SER A 53 21.55 -18.61 21.98
CA SER A 53 22.18 -17.92 20.86
C SER A 53 23.48 -17.23 21.27
N LEU A 54 23.49 -16.49 22.38
CA LEU A 54 24.72 -15.86 22.91
C LEU A 54 25.79 -16.89 23.29
N TYR A 55 25.42 -18.02 23.88
CA TYR A 55 26.35 -19.10 24.20
C TYR A 55 26.96 -19.72 22.95
N SER A 56 26.17 -19.93 21.89
CA SER A 56 26.67 -20.44 20.61
C SER A 56 27.74 -19.53 20.03
N VAL A 57 27.50 -18.22 19.99
CA VAL A 57 28.49 -17.25 19.49
C VAL A 57 29.77 -17.26 20.32
N LEU A 58 29.67 -17.34 21.65
CA LEU A 58 30.83 -17.41 22.53
C LEU A 58 31.62 -18.70 22.36
N ASP A 59 30.95 -19.84 22.15
CA ASP A 59 31.61 -21.13 21.93
C ASP A 59 32.31 -21.18 20.55
N GLU A 60 31.66 -20.67 19.50
CA GLU A 60 32.28 -20.51 18.17
C GLU A 60 33.53 -19.62 18.23
N MET A 61 33.45 -18.49 18.95
CA MET A 61 34.61 -17.62 19.17
C MET A 61 35.74 -18.33 19.91
N LYS A 62 35.40 -19.06 20.98
CA LYS A 62 36.37 -19.83 21.77
C LYS A 62 37.03 -20.92 20.93
N GLU A 63 36.28 -21.64 20.11
CA GLU A 63 36.82 -22.66 19.21
C GLU A 63 37.77 -22.04 18.20
N SER A 64 37.36 -20.94 17.55
CA SER A 64 38.17 -20.18 16.60
C SER A 64 39.51 -19.75 17.20
N MET A 65 39.49 -19.08 18.36
CA MET A 65 40.71 -18.62 19.04
C MET A 65 41.60 -19.77 19.50
N THR A 66 41.00 -20.86 20.00
CA THR A 66 41.74 -22.07 20.38
C THR A 66 42.43 -22.70 19.18
N ASN A 67 41.77 -22.74 18.03
CA ASN A 67 42.33 -23.25 16.79
C ASN A 67 43.51 -22.40 16.30
N THR A 68 43.43 -21.07 16.39
CA THR A 68 44.57 -20.19 16.09
C THR A 68 45.78 -20.49 16.98
N ILE A 69 45.58 -20.68 18.29
CA ILE A 69 46.67 -21.03 19.22
C ILE A 69 47.27 -22.40 18.88
N LYS A 70 46.43 -23.41 18.62
CA LYS A 70 46.88 -24.75 18.24
C LYS A 70 47.67 -24.76 16.93
N GLN A 71 47.21 -24.00 15.93
CA GLN A 71 47.91 -23.86 14.65
C GLN A 71 49.28 -23.22 14.83
N GLU A 72 49.38 -22.14 15.62
CA GLU A 72 50.65 -21.48 15.88
C GLU A 72 51.60 -22.35 16.72
N GLN A 73 51.07 -23.08 17.71
CA GLN A 73 51.83 -24.10 18.45
C GLN A 73 52.38 -25.17 17.49
N ALA A 74 51.54 -25.74 16.62
CA ALA A 74 51.94 -26.76 15.67
C ALA A 74 53.01 -26.24 14.69
N ARG A 75 52.83 -25.02 14.17
CA ARG A 75 53.78 -24.36 13.28
C ARG A 75 55.15 -24.18 13.94
N LYS A 76 55.18 -23.62 15.15
CA LYS A 76 56.43 -23.42 15.91
C LYS A 76 57.09 -24.74 16.28
N THR A 77 56.30 -25.73 16.72
CA THR A 77 56.80 -27.07 17.08
C THR A 77 57.42 -27.75 15.86
N GLN A 78 56.76 -27.69 14.70
CA GLN A 78 57.26 -28.28 13.47
C GLN A 78 58.58 -27.63 13.03
N GLU A 79 58.68 -26.30 13.11
CA GLU A 79 59.90 -25.58 12.74
C GLU A 79 61.09 -25.98 13.65
N LEU A 80 60.85 -26.06 14.96
CA LEU A 80 61.86 -26.49 15.93
C LEU A 80 62.24 -27.97 15.77
N GLN A 81 61.26 -28.85 15.52
CA GLN A 81 61.51 -30.28 15.30
C GLN A 81 62.33 -30.51 14.03
N ASN A 82 62.01 -29.80 12.94
CA ASN A 82 62.77 -29.84 11.71
C ASN A 82 64.21 -29.36 11.93
N GLN A 83 64.39 -28.27 12.68
CA GLN A 83 65.72 -27.78 13.02
C GLN A 83 66.49 -28.79 13.88
N LEU A 84 65.83 -29.44 14.85
CA LEU A 84 66.44 -30.47 15.70
C LEU A 84 66.92 -31.65 14.87
N THR A 85 66.08 -32.21 13.98
CA THR A 85 66.48 -33.32 13.09
C THR A 85 67.64 -32.95 12.18
N GLN A 86 67.65 -31.73 11.63
CA GLN A 86 68.76 -31.25 10.80
C GLN A 86 70.05 -31.09 11.61
N SER A 87 69.96 -30.55 12.83
CA SER A 87 71.10 -30.42 13.72
C SER A 87 71.65 -31.77 14.18
N THR A 88 70.79 -32.73 14.53
CA THR A 88 71.21 -34.08 14.96
C THR A 88 71.91 -34.82 13.82
N SER A 89 71.33 -34.84 12.62
CA SER A 89 71.95 -35.51 11.46
C SER A 89 73.27 -34.86 11.02
N ALA A 90 73.37 -33.53 11.10
CA ALA A 90 74.63 -32.83 10.83
C ALA A 90 75.69 -33.09 11.92
N LEU A 91 75.27 -33.24 13.17
CA LEU A 91 76.16 -33.61 14.28
C LEU A 91 76.70 -35.03 14.07
N GLU A 92 75.83 -36.02 13.85
CA GLU A 92 76.21 -37.42 13.55
C GLU A 92 77.20 -37.49 12.38
N SER A 93 76.89 -36.82 11.26
CA SER A 93 77.79 -36.78 10.10
C SER A 93 79.14 -36.12 10.41
N SER A 94 79.18 -35.15 11.32
CA SER A 94 80.43 -34.50 11.72
C SER A 94 81.24 -35.35 12.69
N GLU A 95 80.58 -36.09 13.59
CA GLU A 95 81.19 -37.08 14.47
C GLU A 95 81.82 -38.22 13.66
N GLU A 96 81.11 -38.78 12.68
CA GLU A 96 81.65 -39.80 11.77
C GLU A 96 82.87 -39.30 10.99
N LEU A 97 82.82 -38.05 10.49
CA LEU A 97 83.93 -37.45 9.75
C LEU A 97 85.13 -37.20 10.66
N LEU A 98 84.89 -36.80 11.91
CA LEU A 98 85.93 -36.62 12.91
C LEU A 98 86.59 -37.94 13.28
N GLU A 99 85.82 -39.02 13.45
CA GLU A 99 86.34 -40.36 13.69
C GLU A 99 87.17 -40.87 12.50
N PHE A 100 86.68 -40.68 11.26
CA PHE A 100 87.42 -41.00 10.04
C PHE A 100 88.74 -40.21 9.94
N ALA A 101 88.72 -38.93 10.32
CA ALA A 101 89.93 -38.12 10.33
C ALA A 101 90.94 -38.58 11.38
N ASN A 102 90.48 -38.94 12.59
CA ASN A 102 91.34 -39.45 13.66
C ASN A 102 91.99 -40.78 13.27
N THR A 103 91.22 -41.72 12.72
CA THR A 103 91.75 -43.02 12.26
C THR A 103 92.71 -42.88 11.07
N ALA A 104 92.49 -41.91 10.19
CA ALA A 104 93.39 -41.64 9.08
C ALA A 104 94.79 -41.18 9.52
N LEU A 105 94.95 -40.60 10.72
CA LEU A 105 96.26 -40.21 11.25
C LEU A 105 97.18 -41.40 11.53
N ASP A 106 96.62 -42.60 11.68
CA ASP A 106 97.37 -43.84 11.96
C ASP A 106 97.81 -44.58 10.68
N ILE A 107 97.44 -44.09 9.49
CA ILE A 107 97.82 -44.69 8.19
C ILE A 107 99.33 -44.47 7.95
N LYS A 108 100.06 -45.58 7.78
CA LYS A 108 101.52 -45.56 7.58
C LYS A 108 101.94 -45.46 6.11
N ASP A 109 101.05 -45.82 5.18
CA ASP A 109 101.29 -45.72 3.74
C ASP A 109 101.01 -44.30 3.22
N SER A 110 101.99 -43.72 2.52
CA SER A 110 101.96 -42.32 2.08
C SER A 110 100.88 -42.05 1.02
N GLU A 111 100.63 -43.01 0.12
CA GLU A 111 99.68 -42.84 -0.97
C GLU A 111 98.23 -43.02 -0.47
N GLU A 112 98.01 -43.99 0.43
CA GLU A 112 96.72 -44.18 1.11
C GLU A 112 96.38 -43.01 2.05
N PHE A 113 97.36 -42.48 2.80
CA PHE A 113 97.17 -41.31 3.64
C PHE A 113 96.79 -40.08 2.82
N ALA A 114 97.49 -39.82 1.71
CA ALA A 114 97.16 -38.70 0.81
C ALA A 114 95.74 -38.82 0.24
N LYS A 115 95.30 -40.05 -0.07
CA LYS A 115 93.94 -40.34 -0.54
C LYS A 115 92.89 -40.11 0.56
N ALA A 116 93.14 -40.56 1.80
CA ALA A 116 92.26 -40.32 2.94
C ALA A 116 92.17 -38.82 3.29
N ALA A 117 93.32 -38.12 3.33
CA ALA A 117 93.38 -36.68 3.57
C ALA A 117 92.62 -35.86 2.52
N LYS A 118 92.70 -36.25 1.24
CA LYS A 118 91.90 -35.64 0.17
C LYS A 118 90.40 -35.85 0.39
N GLN A 119 89.98 -37.08 0.74
CA GLN A 119 88.57 -37.36 1.03
C GLN A 119 88.03 -36.60 2.25
N ILE A 120 88.82 -36.48 3.32
CA ILE A 120 88.47 -35.67 4.50
C ILE A 120 88.30 -34.20 4.09
N LYS A 121 89.27 -33.65 3.35
CA LYS A 121 89.22 -32.26 2.86
C LYS A 121 87.96 -32.00 2.04
N ASP A 122 87.60 -32.90 1.14
CA ASP A 122 86.41 -32.78 0.30
C ASP A 122 85.12 -32.88 1.14
N ARG A 123 85.06 -33.81 2.10
CA ARG A 123 83.92 -33.99 3.01
C ARG A 123 83.72 -32.83 3.98
N VAL A 124 84.80 -32.29 4.57
CA VAL A 124 84.76 -31.14 5.49
C VAL A 124 84.21 -29.90 4.77
N THR A 125 84.66 -29.66 3.54
CA THR A 125 84.24 -28.48 2.75
C THR A 125 82.73 -28.49 2.45
N MET A 126 82.15 -29.68 2.36
CA MET A 126 80.73 -29.89 2.07
C MET A 126 79.89 -30.29 3.30
N ALA A 127 80.49 -30.32 4.49
CA ALA A 127 79.81 -30.81 5.69
C ALA A 127 78.65 -29.87 6.10
N PRO A 128 77.43 -30.41 6.30
CA PRO A 128 76.25 -29.62 6.65
C PRO A 128 76.42 -28.80 7.93
N ALA A 129 77.19 -29.31 8.91
CA ALA A 129 77.36 -28.67 10.23
C ALA A 129 77.95 -27.26 10.15
N PHE A 130 78.85 -26.97 9.20
CA PHE A 130 79.44 -25.64 9.06
C PHE A 130 78.49 -24.62 8.41
N ARG A 131 77.32 -25.05 7.94
CA ARG A 131 76.31 -24.20 7.28
C ARG A 131 75.05 -24.02 8.12
N LEU A 132 74.97 -24.65 9.29
CA LEU A 132 73.81 -24.54 10.18
C LEU A 132 73.85 -23.27 11.03
N THR A 133 72.66 -22.74 11.32
CA THR A 133 72.49 -21.59 12.23
C THR A 133 72.25 -22.10 13.65
N MET A 134 73.02 -21.58 14.62
CA MET A 134 72.95 -21.99 16.04
C MET A 134 71.88 -21.24 16.87
N LYS A 135 70.99 -20.49 16.21
CA LYS A 135 69.86 -19.81 16.85
C LYS A 135 68.56 -20.55 16.55
N PRO A 136 67.65 -20.72 17.53
CA PRO A 136 66.33 -21.28 17.28
C PRO A 136 65.59 -20.48 16.20
N LYS A 137 65.00 -21.18 15.23
CA LYS A 137 64.22 -20.56 14.13
C LYS A 137 62.83 -20.09 14.57
N ALA A 138 62.34 -20.54 15.72
CA ALA A 138 61.11 -20.07 16.33
C ALA A 138 61.31 -19.75 17.82
N THR A 139 60.53 -18.81 18.33
CA THR A 139 60.48 -18.46 19.76
C THR A 139 59.35 -19.21 20.45
N ASP A 140 59.46 -19.42 21.76
CA ASP A 140 58.42 -19.98 22.63
C ASP A 140 57.33 -18.96 23.01
N ASN A 141 57.57 -17.67 22.80
CA ASN A 141 56.62 -16.60 23.17
C ASN A 141 55.27 -16.71 22.42
N MET A 142 54.17 -16.77 23.17
CA MET A 142 52.80 -16.82 22.66
C MET A 142 51.91 -15.66 23.18
N THR A 143 52.49 -14.67 23.87
CA THR A 143 51.75 -13.58 24.54
C THR A 143 50.92 -12.70 23.60
N HIS A 144 51.28 -12.61 22.32
CA HIS A 144 50.52 -11.87 21.30
C HIS A 144 49.12 -12.46 21.03
N LEU A 145 48.85 -13.69 21.49
CA LEU A 145 47.54 -14.34 21.41
C LEU A 145 46.74 -14.22 22.72
N MET A 146 47.19 -13.44 23.70
CA MET A 146 46.44 -13.20 24.92
C MET A 146 45.16 -12.39 24.62
N ALA A 147 44.05 -12.84 25.20
CA ALA A 147 42.75 -12.20 25.05
C ALA A 147 42.35 -11.45 26.32
N ASP A 148 41.78 -10.25 26.15
CA ASP A 148 41.13 -9.49 27.22
C ASP A 148 39.64 -9.34 26.88
N PHE A 149 38.78 -9.88 27.75
CA PHE A 149 37.31 -9.85 27.59
C PHE A 149 36.63 -8.87 28.55
N SER A 150 37.37 -7.88 29.06
CA SER A 150 36.86 -6.94 30.06
C SER A 150 35.71 -6.09 29.54
N GLN A 151 35.73 -5.70 28.27
CA GLN A 151 34.66 -4.89 27.65
C GLN A 151 33.40 -5.72 27.42
N GLU A 152 33.54 -6.91 26.84
CA GLU A 152 32.46 -7.85 26.54
C GLU A 152 31.76 -8.28 27.82
N ARG A 153 32.53 -8.54 28.89
CA ARG A 153 31.97 -8.85 30.21
C ARG A 153 31.12 -7.70 30.75
N ARG A 154 31.55 -6.44 30.59
CA ARG A 154 30.75 -5.28 31.01
C ARG A 154 29.45 -5.17 30.21
N ILE A 155 29.50 -5.43 28.90
CA ILE A 155 28.32 -5.41 28.03
C ILE A 155 27.33 -6.51 28.45
N ILE A 156 27.79 -7.74 28.66
CA ILE A 156 26.95 -8.87 29.11
C ILE A 156 26.33 -8.60 30.50
N GLN A 157 27.09 -8.04 31.44
CA GLN A 157 26.56 -7.63 32.76
C GLN A 157 25.54 -6.47 32.68
N GLY A 158 25.62 -5.69 31.60
CA GLY A 158 24.71 -4.59 31.29
C GLY A 158 23.40 -5.02 30.62
N LEU A 159 23.20 -6.31 30.33
CA LEU A 159 21.95 -6.79 29.73
C LEU A 159 20.75 -6.49 30.64
N ARG A 160 19.67 -6.00 30.04
CA ARG A 160 18.41 -5.61 30.69
C ARG A 160 17.26 -5.99 29.77
N PHE A 161 16.08 -6.23 30.36
CA PHE A 161 14.85 -6.37 29.57
C PHE A 161 14.58 -5.10 28.76
N LEU A 162 13.98 -5.27 27.59
CA LEU A 162 13.62 -4.15 26.74
C LEU A 162 12.51 -3.33 27.41
N PRO A 163 12.66 -2.00 27.52
CA PRO A 163 11.58 -1.15 28.01
C PRO A 163 10.44 -1.15 27.00
N VAL A 164 9.22 -0.90 27.43
CA VAL A 164 8.11 -0.65 26.49
C VAL A 164 8.42 0.63 25.71
N PRO A 165 8.40 0.61 24.35
CA PRO A 165 8.66 1.81 23.56
C PRO A 165 7.69 2.93 23.90
N ARG A 166 8.15 4.18 23.88
CA ARG A 166 7.26 5.34 24.04
C ARG A 166 6.39 5.52 22.79
N ALA A 167 5.25 6.17 22.95
CA ALA A 167 4.40 6.54 21.83
C ALA A 167 5.16 7.49 20.87
N PRO A 168 5.19 7.21 19.56
CA PRO A 168 5.72 8.14 18.57
C PRO A 168 4.84 9.40 18.47
N GLU A 169 5.40 10.48 17.93
CA GLU A 169 4.68 11.71 17.61
C GLU A 169 4.51 11.85 16.10
N ILE A 170 3.28 11.95 15.62
CA ILE A 170 3.02 12.21 14.20
C ILE A 170 3.30 13.68 13.90
N ASP A 171 4.19 13.94 12.96
CA ASP A 171 4.50 15.29 12.49
C ASP A 171 3.51 15.69 11.40
N VAL A 172 2.45 16.38 11.81
CA VAL A 172 1.39 16.84 10.90
C VAL A 172 1.91 17.80 9.84
N ALA A 173 2.99 18.54 10.11
CA ALA A 173 3.56 19.48 9.14
C ALA A 173 4.25 18.77 7.98
N ASP A 174 4.83 17.60 8.25
CA ASP A 174 5.50 16.76 7.25
C ASP A 174 4.55 15.74 6.59
N CYS A 175 3.33 15.58 7.11
CA CYS A 175 2.30 14.77 6.48
C CYS A 175 1.79 15.41 5.18
N VAL A 176 1.64 14.61 4.12
CA VAL A 176 1.23 15.08 2.80
C VAL A 176 0.02 14.30 2.31
N VAL A 177 -1.01 15.02 1.86
CA VAL A 177 -2.19 14.46 1.19
C VAL A 177 -2.24 14.97 -0.25
N ALA A 178 -1.68 14.19 -1.17
CA ALA A 178 -1.56 14.55 -2.57
C ALA A 178 -1.72 13.33 -3.48
N ASP A 179 -2.24 13.55 -4.68
CA ASP A 179 -2.36 12.52 -5.72
C ASP A 179 -3.02 11.23 -5.22
N ASN A 180 -4.12 11.35 -4.46
CA ASN A 180 -4.85 10.21 -3.90
C ASN A 180 -3.98 9.32 -3.01
N SER A 181 -2.96 9.92 -2.42
CA SER A 181 -2.01 9.28 -1.54
C SER A 181 -1.90 10.08 -0.24
N VAL A 182 -1.65 9.38 0.86
CA VAL A 182 -1.42 9.99 2.17
C VAL A 182 -0.08 9.50 2.69
N THR A 183 0.86 10.43 2.80
CA THR A 183 2.15 10.22 3.46
C THR A 183 2.03 10.69 4.89
N VAL A 184 2.27 9.78 5.83
CA VAL A 184 2.28 10.05 7.26
C VAL A 184 3.71 9.98 7.74
N CYS A 185 4.18 11.03 8.41
CA CYS A 185 5.52 11.14 8.97
C CYS A 185 5.41 11.21 10.50
N TRP A 186 6.31 10.54 11.21
CA TRP A 186 6.37 10.58 12.66
C TRP A 186 7.81 10.60 13.13
N ARG A 187 8.00 10.81 14.43
CA ARG A 187 9.30 10.78 15.08
C ARG A 187 9.18 10.21 16.48
N MET A 188 10.29 9.74 17.01
CA MET A 188 10.37 9.34 18.41
C MET A 188 10.71 10.56 19.28
N PRO A 189 10.05 10.77 20.43
CA PRO A 189 10.40 11.85 21.35
C PRO A 189 11.84 11.77 21.86
N GLU A 190 12.36 10.54 21.99
CA GLU A 190 13.73 10.22 22.40
C GLU A 190 14.26 9.15 21.45
N GLU A 191 15.55 9.25 21.08
CA GLU A 191 16.15 8.23 20.22
C GLU A 191 16.21 6.88 20.94
N ASP A 192 15.44 5.92 20.42
CA ASP A 192 15.45 4.55 20.89
C ASP A 192 15.90 3.62 19.76
N ASN A 193 17.15 3.17 19.85
CA ASN A 193 17.75 2.24 18.89
C ASN A 193 17.24 0.79 19.05
N LYS A 194 16.32 0.54 19.99
CA LYS A 194 15.73 -0.78 20.24
C LYS A 194 14.39 -0.98 19.55
N ILE A 195 13.92 0.02 18.80
CA ILE A 195 12.71 -0.10 17.98
C ILE A 195 13.00 -1.05 16.82
N ASP A 196 12.17 -2.07 16.69
CA ASP A 196 12.25 -3.08 15.65
C ASP A 196 11.39 -2.69 14.43
N HIS A 197 10.16 -2.23 14.68
CA HIS A 197 9.23 -1.77 13.64
C HIS A 197 8.15 -0.85 14.22
N TYR A 198 7.35 -0.26 13.34
CA TYR A 198 6.18 0.55 13.66
C TYR A 198 4.91 -0.09 13.09
N ILE A 199 3.81 0.15 13.78
CA ILE A 199 2.46 -0.21 13.34
C ILE A 199 1.69 1.09 13.10
N LEU A 200 1.31 1.34 11.85
CA LEU A 200 0.47 2.45 11.46
C LEU A 200 -0.97 1.96 11.32
N GLU A 201 -1.87 2.62 12.02
CA GLU A 201 -3.29 2.36 11.94
C GLU A 201 -4.03 3.56 11.36
N TYR A 202 -4.97 3.31 10.45
CA TYR A 202 -5.78 4.36 9.87
C TYR A 202 -7.24 3.98 9.71
N ARG A 203 -8.11 4.99 9.57
CA ARG A 203 -9.53 4.79 9.25
C ARG A 203 -10.14 6.01 8.59
N LYS A 204 -11.13 5.79 7.73
CA LYS A 204 -11.86 6.87 7.05
C LYS A 204 -13.04 7.39 7.88
N THR A 205 -13.24 8.71 7.91
CA THR A 205 -14.35 9.34 8.63
C THR A 205 -14.86 10.60 7.93
N ASN A 206 -16.11 10.97 8.21
CA ASN A 206 -16.71 12.23 7.77
C ASN A 206 -16.72 13.29 8.88
N HIS A 207 -16.22 12.95 10.06
CA HIS A 207 -16.15 13.87 11.20
C HIS A 207 -14.74 14.41 11.38
N GLU A 208 -14.65 15.70 11.60
CA GLU A 208 -13.39 16.36 11.93
C GLU A 208 -13.03 16.11 13.40
N GLY A 209 -11.73 15.95 13.65
CA GLY A 209 -11.18 15.78 14.99
C GLY A 209 -11.16 14.35 15.50
N LEU A 210 -10.88 14.23 16.79
CA LEU A 210 -10.59 12.96 17.44
C LEU A 210 -11.70 11.91 17.23
N PRO A 211 -11.31 10.62 17.09
CA PRO A 211 -12.22 9.49 17.16
C PRO A 211 -13.30 9.62 18.23
N ARG A 212 -14.58 9.74 17.81
CA ARG A 212 -15.70 9.63 18.77
C ARG A 212 -15.74 8.20 19.31
N VAL A 213 -15.85 8.04 20.63
CA VAL A 213 -15.84 6.74 21.33
C VAL A 213 -16.94 5.77 20.85
N LYS A 214 -18.02 6.29 20.25
CA LYS A 214 -19.12 5.49 19.66
C LYS A 214 -18.92 5.08 18.20
N ASP A 215 -17.81 5.47 17.57
CA ASP A 215 -17.55 5.15 16.17
C ASP A 215 -16.89 3.76 16.08
N GLU A 216 -17.72 2.72 15.96
CA GLU A 216 -17.37 1.28 15.92
C GLU A 216 -16.52 0.86 14.71
N ARG A 217 -16.06 1.80 13.88
CA ARG A 217 -15.23 1.49 12.72
C ARG A 217 -13.86 0.97 13.15
N CYS A 218 -13.55 -0.25 12.70
CA CYS A 218 -12.24 -0.87 12.87
C CYS A 218 -11.14 -0.02 12.23
N TRP A 219 -9.98 -0.02 12.86
CA TRP A 219 -8.76 0.52 12.27
C TRP A 219 -8.22 -0.48 11.25
N GLU A 220 -7.81 0.03 10.09
CA GLU A 220 -6.97 -0.71 9.16
C GLU A 220 -5.54 -0.65 9.67
N VAL A 221 -4.85 -1.80 9.70
CA VAL A 221 -3.55 -1.97 10.35
C VAL A 221 -2.49 -2.25 9.30
N LEU A 222 -1.41 -1.48 9.35
CA LEU A 222 -0.18 -1.69 8.59
C LEU A 222 0.95 -1.98 9.58
N ASP A 223 1.61 -3.10 9.41
CA ASP A 223 2.63 -3.61 10.32
C ASP A 223 4.00 -3.69 9.61
N ASN A 224 5.06 -3.88 10.39
CA ASN A 224 6.43 -4.08 9.94
C ASN A 224 7.01 -2.88 9.15
N ILE A 225 6.63 -1.66 9.54
CA ILE A 225 7.20 -0.44 8.98
C ILE A 225 8.53 -0.14 9.69
N ARG A 226 9.64 -0.03 8.94
CA ARG A 226 10.97 0.21 9.53
C ARG A 226 11.44 1.67 9.45
N SER A 227 10.77 2.46 8.62
CA SER A 227 10.98 3.91 8.49
C SER A 227 10.08 4.67 9.46
N THR A 228 10.38 5.95 9.65
CA THR A 228 9.52 6.90 10.40
C THR A 228 8.55 7.65 9.49
N GLU A 229 8.30 7.11 8.30
CA GLU A 229 7.34 7.61 7.34
C GLU A 229 6.71 6.44 6.57
N TYR A 230 5.46 6.61 6.15
CA TYR A 230 4.78 5.64 5.28
C TYR A 230 3.80 6.33 4.35
N SER A 231 3.77 5.90 3.09
CA SER A 231 2.87 6.43 2.05
C SER A 231 1.82 5.42 1.63
N LEU A 232 0.57 5.70 1.97
CA LEU A 232 -0.59 5.01 1.41
C LEU A 232 -0.86 5.55 0.01
N THR A 233 -0.91 4.70 -1.00
CA THR A 233 -1.12 5.12 -2.40
C THR A 233 -2.38 4.50 -2.99
N GLY A 234 -2.92 5.13 -4.04
CA GLY A 234 -4.08 4.61 -4.77
C GLY A 234 -5.39 4.63 -3.95
N LEU A 235 -5.50 5.52 -2.97
CA LEU A 235 -6.67 5.63 -2.11
C LEU A 235 -7.83 6.31 -2.83
N LYS A 236 -9.05 5.79 -2.62
CA LYS A 236 -10.27 6.53 -2.93
C LYS A 236 -10.66 7.41 -1.75
N PHE A 237 -10.71 8.71 -1.95
CA PHE A 237 -11.12 9.69 -0.94
C PHE A 237 -12.64 9.86 -0.94
N ASP A 238 -13.34 8.81 -0.53
CA ASP A 238 -14.80 8.71 -0.39
C ASP A 238 -15.33 9.29 0.94
N SER A 239 -14.42 9.67 1.83
CA SER A 239 -14.70 10.33 3.11
C SER A 239 -13.93 11.64 3.20
N LYS A 240 -14.44 12.61 3.95
CA LYS A 240 -13.81 13.93 4.05
C LYS A 240 -12.48 13.91 4.81
N TYR A 241 -12.30 12.99 5.74
CA TYR A 241 -11.10 12.89 6.55
C TYR A 241 -10.63 11.44 6.71
N MET A 242 -9.36 11.29 7.06
CA MET A 242 -8.78 10.05 7.54
C MET A 242 -8.10 10.30 8.90
N ASN A 243 -8.26 9.38 9.83
CA ASN A 243 -7.52 9.39 11.09
C ASN A 243 -6.34 8.44 11.00
N PHE A 244 -5.23 8.82 11.64
CA PHE A 244 -4.00 8.06 11.70
C PHE A 244 -3.49 8.00 13.13
N ARG A 245 -2.97 6.84 13.53
CA ARG A 245 -2.20 6.69 14.77
C ARG A 245 -1.08 5.68 14.53
N VAL A 246 0.04 5.87 15.20
CA VAL A 246 1.20 4.99 15.04
C VAL A 246 1.68 4.53 16.40
N ARG A 247 2.20 3.31 16.50
CA ARG A 247 2.91 2.83 17.70
C ARG A 247 4.26 2.24 17.31
N ALA A 248 5.23 2.38 18.21
CA ALA A 248 6.53 1.74 18.09
C ALA A 248 6.51 0.36 18.74
N CYS A 249 7.18 -0.60 18.12
CA CYS A 249 7.31 -1.96 18.59
C CYS A 249 8.79 -2.31 18.70
N ASN A 250 9.18 -2.94 19.80
CA ASN A 250 10.45 -3.62 19.91
C ASN A 250 10.23 -5.13 19.94
N LYS A 251 11.31 -5.90 20.04
CA LYS A 251 11.24 -7.37 20.07
C LYS A 251 10.36 -7.95 21.19
N ALA A 252 10.15 -7.22 22.29
CA ALA A 252 9.44 -7.72 23.46
C ALA A 252 8.02 -7.15 23.63
N ALA A 253 7.79 -5.92 23.19
CA ALA A 253 6.56 -5.19 23.48
C ALA A 253 6.22 -4.19 22.39
N ALA A 254 4.92 -3.99 22.22
CA ALA A 254 4.39 -2.84 21.50
C ALA A 254 4.10 -1.72 22.50
N GLY A 255 4.57 -0.52 22.18
CA GLY A 255 4.26 0.69 22.93
C GLY A 255 2.82 1.14 22.75
N ASP A 256 2.50 2.24 23.43
CA ASP A 256 1.24 2.94 23.25
C ASP A 256 1.15 3.58 21.87
N HIS A 257 -0.08 3.82 21.43
CA HIS A 257 -0.33 4.58 20.20
C HIS A 257 -0.05 6.07 20.44
N SER A 258 0.41 6.73 19.38
CA SER A 258 0.42 8.19 19.28
C SER A 258 -0.98 8.76 19.48
N ASP A 259 -1.04 10.04 19.85
CA ASP A 259 -2.28 10.79 19.70
C ASP A 259 -2.74 10.72 18.23
N PRO A 260 -4.02 10.42 17.96
CA PRO A 260 -4.48 10.25 16.60
C PRO A 260 -4.58 11.61 15.92
N VAL A 261 -4.08 11.68 14.69
CA VAL A 261 -4.18 12.88 13.84
C VAL A 261 -5.24 12.69 12.79
N THR A 262 -5.92 13.79 12.42
CA THR A 262 -6.94 13.80 11.37
C THR A 262 -6.40 14.58 10.17
N LEU A 263 -6.30 13.94 9.00
CA LEU A 263 -5.91 14.57 7.76
C LEU A 263 -7.12 14.72 6.83
N GLU A 264 -7.25 15.87 6.19
CA GLU A 264 -8.35 16.16 5.26
C GLU A 264 -8.06 15.57 3.87
N THR A 265 -8.99 14.77 3.36
CA THR A 265 -8.90 14.07 2.07
C THR A 265 -9.87 14.70 1.07
N ARG A 266 -9.56 15.92 0.61
CA ARG A 266 -10.42 16.68 -0.31
C ARG A 266 -10.56 16.00 -1.66
N ALA A 267 -11.75 15.50 -1.97
CA ALA A 267 -12.08 15.01 -3.30
C ALA A 267 -13.56 15.19 -3.61
N PHE A 268 -13.88 15.35 -4.90
CA PHE A 268 -15.25 15.45 -5.36
C PHE A 268 -15.87 14.05 -5.48
N ASN A 269 -16.93 13.82 -4.72
CA ASN A 269 -17.68 12.57 -4.75
C ASN A 269 -19.11 12.87 -5.24
N PHE A 270 -19.55 12.10 -6.23
CA PHE A 270 -20.91 12.15 -6.75
C PHE A 270 -21.30 10.76 -7.27
N SER A 271 -22.59 10.51 -7.34
CA SER A 271 -23.19 9.35 -8.00
C SER A 271 -23.98 9.79 -9.22
N LEU A 272 -24.35 8.84 -10.06
CA LEU A 272 -25.19 9.12 -11.24
C LEU A 272 -26.67 9.19 -10.86
N ASP A 273 -27.34 10.29 -11.19
CA ASP A 273 -28.74 10.52 -10.86
C ASP A 273 -29.67 9.77 -11.82
N SER A 274 -30.04 8.55 -11.44
CA SER A 274 -30.99 7.70 -12.17
C SER A 274 -32.40 8.28 -12.31
N THR A 275 -32.75 9.31 -11.52
CA THR A 275 -34.08 9.93 -11.59
C THR A 275 -34.21 10.87 -12.78
N CYS A 276 -33.10 11.50 -13.19
CA CYS A 276 -33.04 12.37 -14.36
C CYS A 276 -32.66 11.62 -15.65
N SER A 277 -32.16 10.38 -15.56
CA SER A 277 -31.60 9.65 -16.70
C SER A 277 -32.63 9.32 -17.79
N HIS A 278 -32.15 9.30 -19.04
CA HIS A 278 -32.94 8.83 -20.17
C HIS A 278 -33.43 7.39 -19.96
N LEU A 279 -34.64 7.04 -20.43
CA LEU A 279 -35.26 5.72 -20.23
C LEU A 279 -34.46 4.54 -20.81
N ASN A 280 -33.66 4.79 -21.85
CA ASN A 280 -32.72 3.84 -22.45
C ASN A 280 -31.35 3.80 -21.76
N LEU A 281 -31.20 4.39 -20.58
CA LEU A 281 -29.98 4.29 -19.80
C LEU A 281 -30.25 3.49 -18.53
N LYS A 282 -29.50 2.41 -18.34
CA LYS A 282 -29.38 1.71 -17.08
C LYS A 282 -28.28 2.38 -16.27
N VAL A 283 -28.65 2.93 -15.12
CA VAL A 283 -27.73 3.64 -14.23
C VAL A 283 -27.50 2.81 -12.98
N GLU A 284 -26.24 2.54 -12.69
CA GLU A 284 -25.73 1.98 -11.43
C GLU A 284 -24.84 3.03 -10.77
N ASP A 285 -24.42 2.82 -9.53
CA ASP A 285 -23.78 3.86 -8.68
C ASP A 285 -22.66 4.65 -9.40
N SER A 286 -21.78 3.96 -10.13
CA SER A 286 -20.67 4.55 -10.88
C SER A 286 -20.61 4.13 -12.35
N CYS A 287 -21.68 3.56 -12.89
CA CYS A 287 -21.71 3.04 -14.26
C CYS A 287 -23.02 3.43 -14.94
N VAL A 288 -22.96 3.75 -16.23
CA VAL A 288 -24.15 3.96 -17.06
C VAL A 288 -24.00 3.21 -18.37
N GLU A 289 -25.02 2.44 -18.72
CA GLU A 289 -25.06 1.63 -19.93
C GLU A 289 -26.33 1.93 -20.74
N TRP A 290 -26.18 1.94 -22.06
CA TRP A 290 -27.29 2.09 -22.97
C TRP A 290 -28.03 0.76 -23.15
N ASP A 291 -29.32 0.75 -22.83
CA ASP A 291 -30.23 -0.38 -23.01
C ASP A 291 -31.10 -0.18 -24.27
N PRO A 292 -30.94 -1.01 -25.32
CA PRO A 292 -31.78 -0.97 -26.51
C PRO A 292 -33.26 -1.22 -26.23
N ALA A 293 -33.60 -1.97 -25.17
CA ALA A 293 -34.99 -2.33 -24.83
C ALA A 293 -35.74 -1.24 -24.05
N GLY A 294 -35.05 -0.17 -23.63
CA GLY A 294 -35.66 1.01 -23.00
C GLY A 294 -36.32 0.73 -21.65
N GLY A 295 -35.70 -0.08 -20.79
CA GLY A 295 -36.17 -0.31 -19.41
C GLY A 295 -37.48 -1.10 -19.30
N LYS A 296 -38.04 -1.61 -20.40
CA LYS A 296 -39.33 -2.34 -20.43
C LYS A 296 -39.32 -3.72 -19.76
N GLY A 297 -38.20 -4.15 -19.16
CA GLY A 297 -38.03 -5.46 -18.54
C GLY A 297 -38.19 -5.53 -17.02
N GLN A 298 -38.30 -4.40 -16.31
CA GLN A 298 -38.13 -4.38 -14.85
C GLN A 298 -39.43 -4.16 -14.03
N GLU A 299 -40.57 -3.87 -14.66
CA GLU A 299 -41.85 -3.65 -13.95
C GLU A 299 -42.70 -4.92 -13.70
N SER A 300 -42.27 -6.12 -14.14
CA SER A 300 -43.09 -7.34 -14.10
C SER A 300 -42.59 -8.44 -13.16
N LYS A 301 -42.00 -8.08 -12.01
CA LYS A 301 -41.61 -9.06 -10.98
C LYS A 301 -41.94 -8.66 -9.54
N ILE A 302 -43.17 -8.18 -9.28
CA ILE A 302 -43.78 -8.32 -7.94
C ILE A 302 -45.28 -8.62 -8.11
N LYS A 303 -45.63 -9.89 -8.32
CA LYS A 303 -46.93 -10.41 -7.87
C LYS A 303 -46.89 -11.93 -7.65
N GLY A 304 -46.93 -12.29 -6.37
CA GLY A 304 -47.50 -13.49 -5.76
C GLY A 304 -47.41 -14.85 -6.48
N LYS A 305 -46.64 -15.76 -5.87
CA LYS A 305 -46.93 -17.20 -5.89
C LYS A 305 -48.30 -17.45 -5.27
N GLU A 306 -49.16 -18.22 -5.93
CA GLU A 306 -50.03 -19.22 -5.30
C GLU A 306 -50.55 -20.22 -6.36
N ASN A 307 -51.08 -21.33 -5.87
CA ASN A 307 -50.83 -22.69 -6.36
C ASN A 307 -51.91 -23.26 -7.30
N LYS A 308 -51.58 -24.41 -7.90
CA LYS A 308 -52.32 -25.26 -8.86
C LYS A 308 -53.76 -25.66 -8.46
N GLY A 309 -54.60 -25.94 -9.46
CA GLY A 309 -55.81 -26.77 -9.32
C GLY A 309 -56.55 -27.01 -10.65
N SER A 310 -56.79 -28.27 -11.01
CA SER A 310 -57.27 -28.75 -12.32
C SER A 310 -58.79 -28.81 -12.46
N GLY A 311 -59.34 -28.92 -13.68
CA GLY A 311 -60.75 -29.29 -13.90
C GLY A 311 -61.23 -29.14 -15.35
N HIS A 312 -62.16 -29.97 -15.79
CA HIS A 312 -62.30 -30.54 -17.13
C HIS A 312 -63.68 -30.20 -17.79
N VAL A 313 -63.66 -29.81 -19.07
CA VAL A 313 -64.52 -30.21 -20.24
C VAL A 313 -66.07 -30.04 -20.24
N THR A 314 -66.55 -29.73 -21.47
CA THR A 314 -67.93 -29.79 -22.06
C THR A 314 -68.79 -28.53 -21.91
N ASN A 315 -69.67 -28.07 -22.83
CA ASN A 315 -70.11 -28.51 -24.17
C ASN A 315 -70.97 -27.40 -24.85
N LEU A 316 -71.05 -27.45 -26.18
CA LEU A 316 -72.20 -27.15 -27.09
C LEU A 316 -72.76 -25.72 -27.32
N LYS A 317 -72.55 -25.26 -28.58
CA LYS A 317 -73.49 -24.78 -29.63
C LYS A 317 -74.61 -23.77 -29.28
N ASN A 318 -74.64 -22.62 -29.98
CA ASN A 318 -75.50 -22.41 -31.17
C ASN A 318 -75.34 -21.04 -31.85
N THR A 319 -75.68 -21.05 -33.14
CA THR A 319 -75.61 -20.04 -34.19
C THR A 319 -76.61 -18.87 -34.07
N SER A 320 -76.25 -17.66 -34.55
CA SER A 320 -76.99 -16.89 -35.58
C SER A 320 -76.39 -15.48 -35.79
N ARG A 321 -76.87 -14.81 -36.84
CA ARG A 321 -76.18 -13.89 -37.76
C ARG A 321 -76.16 -12.40 -37.35
N SER A 322 -75.20 -11.71 -37.98
CA SER A 322 -75.25 -10.37 -38.61
C SER A 322 -75.32 -9.10 -37.76
N GLY A 323 -74.42 -8.17 -38.08
CA GLY A 323 -74.60 -6.73 -37.88
C GLY A 323 -73.30 -6.01 -37.53
N THR A 324 -72.55 -5.55 -38.52
CA THR A 324 -71.64 -4.41 -38.34
C THR A 324 -72.51 -3.17 -38.07
N PRO A 325 -72.15 -2.28 -37.13
CA PRO A 325 -71.31 -1.15 -37.52
C PRO A 325 -70.33 -0.63 -36.45
N SER A 326 -69.38 0.17 -36.93
CA SER A 326 -68.27 0.85 -36.26
C SER A 326 -68.59 1.56 -34.92
N PRO A 327 -67.69 1.54 -33.92
CA PRO A 327 -67.86 2.35 -32.71
C PRO A 327 -67.32 3.78 -32.88
N LYS A 328 -68.19 4.77 -32.63
CA LYS A 328 -67.81 6.14 -32.27
C LYS A 328 -67.33 6.18 -30.81
N ARG A 329 -66.29 7.02 -30.61
CA ARG A 329 -65.77 7.62 -29.36
C ARG A 329 -66.58 7.36 -28.08
N THR A 330 -65.97 6.66 -27.14
CA THR A 330 -66.21 6.80 -25.70
C THR A 330 -64.89 7.01 -24.97
N SER A 331 -64.87 8.04 -24.15
CA SER A 331 -63.75 8.46 -23.30
C SER A 331 -63.50 7.43 -22.22
N THR A 332 -62.37 6.73 -22.28
CA THR A 332 -61.81 6.01 -21.14
C THR A 332 -60.68 6.84 -20.54
N THR A 333 -60.96 7.35 -19.35
CA THR A 333 -60.01 7.97 -18.42
C THR A 333 -58.77 7.09 -18.25
N ARG A 334 -57.64 7.59 -18.75
CA ARG A 334 -56.30 7.06 -18.48
C ARG A 334 -56.02 7.16 -16.98
N PRO A 335 -55.47 6.13 -16.31
CA PRO A 335 -54.98 6.30 -14.95
C PRO A 335 -53.84 7.35 -14.95
N PRO A 336 -53.68 8.16 -13.89
CA PRO A 336 -52.67 9.20 -13.90
C PRO A 336 -51.28 8.55 -14.01
N PRO A 337 -50.34 9.11 -14.78
CA PRO A 337 -48.99 8.60 -14.84
C PRO A 337 -48.33 8.73 -13.47
N VAL A 338 -47.56 7.71 -13.09
CA VAL A 338 -46.68 7.72 -11.91
C VAL A 338 -45.80 8.97 -11.98
N ARG A 339 -45.78 9.74 -10.89
CA ARG A 339 -45.19 11.09 -10.78
C ARG A 339 -43.66 11.20 -11.04
N GLY A 340 -42.98 10.11 -11.43
CA GLY A 340 -41.53 10.09 -11.71
C GLY A 340 -41.12 10.25 -13.19
N SER A 341 -42.07 10.29 -14.13
CA SER A 341 -41.75 10.35 -15.58
C SER A 341 -41.45 11.75 -16.11
N ARG A 342 -41.80 12.82 -15.38
CA ARG A 342 -41.85 14.16 -15.99
C ARG A 342 -40.47 14.81 -16.12
N ASP A 343 -39.46 14.38 -15.37
CA ASP A 343 -38.17 15.06 -15.25
C ASP A 343 -36.96 14.38 -15.92
N ARG A 344 -37.21 13.29 -16.65
CA ARG A 344 -36.17 12.55 -17.39
C ARG A 344 -35.82 13.20 -18.72
N PHE A 345 -34.57 13.02 -19.14
CA PHE A 345 -34.15 13.28 -20.53
C PHE A 345 -34.89 12.37 -21.52
N THR A 346 -35.15 12.87 -22.71
CA THR A 346 -35.93 12.17 -23.75
C THR A 346 -35.45 12.51 -25.16
N GLY A 347 -36.01 11.84 -26.18
CA GLY A 347 -35.60 11.99 -27.57
C GLY A 347 -34.19 11.45 -27.81
N GLU A 348 -33.35 12.24 -28.46
CA GLU A 348 -31.94 11.90 -28.71
C GLU A 348 -30.99 12.31 -27.56
N SER A 349 -31.53 12.86 -26.47
CA SER A 349 -30.75 13.21 -25.28
C SER A 349 -30.58 11.98 -24.39
N TYR A 350 -29.71 11.05 -24.79
CA TYR A 350 -29.32 9.89 -23.97
C TYR A 350 -28.41 10.32 -22.81
N THR A 351 -28.93 11.17 -21.92
CA THR A 351 -28.16 11.89 -20.89
C THR A 351 -28.44 11.35 -19.49
N VAL A 352 -27.41 11.39 -18.64
CA VAL A 352 -27.49 11.27 -17.18
C VAL A 352 -26.60 12.34 -16.55
N LEU A 353 -27.05 12.92 -15.43
CA LEU A 353 -26.28 13.90 -14.66
C LEU A 353 -25.73 13.29 -13.38
N GLY A 354 -24.68 13.90 -12.82
CA GLY A 354 -24.28 13.67 -11.45
C GLY A 354 -25.31 14.22 -10.45
N ASP A 355 -25.44 13.59 -9.30
CA ASP A 355 -26.37 14.00 -8.25
C ASP A 355 -25.91 15.27 -7.50
N SER A 356 -24.59 15.47 -7.40
CA SER A 356 -23.95 16.52 -6.61
C SER A 356 -23.51 17.70 -7.48
N SER A 357 -23.76 18.92 -7.00
CA SER A 357 -23.35 20.16 -7.66
C SER A 357 -21.95 20.61 -7.26
N ILE A 358 -21.26 21.26 -8.20
CA ILE A 358 -20.05 22.02 -8.00
C ILE A 358 -20.42 23.50 -7.97
N GLU A 359 -20.06 24.17 -6.87
CA GLU A 359 -20.41 25.58 -6.60
C GLU A 359 -19.20 26.45 -6.29
N SER A 360 -18.04 25.84 -6.05
CA SER A 360 -16.76 26.51 -5.79
C SER A 360 -15.62 25.50 -5.88
N GLY A 361 -14.38 25.98 -5.95
CA GLY A 361 -13.17 25.19 -5.86
C GLY A 361 -12.80 24.42 -7.12
N GLN A 362 -11.81 23.53 -6.95
CA GLN A 362 -11.22 22.72 -8.00
C GLN A 362 -11.51 21.24 -7.78
N HIS A 363 -12.01 20.58 -8.82
CA HIS A 363 -12.51 19.20 -8.75
C HIS A 363 -11.97 18.38 -9.91
N TYR A 364 -11.82 17.07 -9.68
CA TYR A 364 -11.35 16.14 -10.69
C TYR A 364 -12.06 14.79 -10.59
N TRP A 365 -12.37 14.21 -11.74
CA TRP A 365 -12.89 12.84 -11.85
C TRP A 365 -12.45 12.23 -13.17
N GLU A 366 -12.50 10.91 -13.27
CA GLU A 366 -12.08 10.19 -14.46
C GLU A 366 -13.23 9.35 -15.03
N VAL A 367 -13.27 9.20 -16.35
CA VAL A 367 -14.30 8.45 -17.07
C VAL A 367 -13.63 7.48 -18.03
N LYS A 368 -14.06 6.23 -17.99
CA LYS A 368 -13.60 5.18 -18.89
C LYS A 368 -14.78 4.67 -19.71
N ALA A 369 -14.62 4.64 -21.02
CA ALA A 369 -15.61 4.05 -21.92
C ALA A 369 -15.45 2.52 -21.99
N GLN A 370 -16.56 1.81 -22.13
CA GLN A 370 -16.55 0.38 -22.45
C GLN A 370 -16.04 0.16 -23.88
N LYS A 371 -15.43 -1.01 -24.14
CA LYS A 371 -14.78 -1.32 -25.43
C LYS A 371 -15.74 -1.29 -26.62
N ASP A 372 -17.00 -1.59 -26.39
CA ASP A 372 -18.05 -1.62 -27.40
C ASP A 372 -18.79 -0.27 -27.56
N CYS A 373 -18.47 0.73 -26.74
CA CYS A 373 -19.11 2.04 -26.76
C CYS A 373 -18.92 2.75 -28.10
N LYS A 374 -20.05 3.04 -28.77
CA LYS A 374 -20.07 3.64 -30.11
C LYS A 374 -20.09 5.14 -30.07
N SER A 375 -20.82 5.77 -29.16
CA SER A 375 -20.76 7.22 -29.01
C SER A 375 -21.05 7.65 -27.57
N TYR A 376 -20.28 8.62 -27.09
CA TYR A 376 -20.47 9.17 -25.77
C TYR A 376 -20.00 10.62 -25.69
N SER A 377 -20.52 11.35 -24.70
CA SER A 377 -20.05 12.68 -24.34
C SER A 377 -19.75 12.73 -22.84
N VAL A 378 -18.65 13.39 -22.48
CA VAL A 378 -18.23 13.63 -21.10
C VAL A 378 -18.05 15.11 -20.89
N GLY A 379 -18.64 15.66 -19.82
CA GLY A 379 -18.45 17.07 -19.50
C GLY A 379 -19.24 17.52 -18.28
N VAL A 380 -19.66 18.79 -18.31
CA VAL A 380 -20.48 19.42 -17.27
C VAL A 380 -21.65 20.17 -17.89
N ALA A 381 -22.71 20.33 -17.13
CA ALA A 381 -23.88 21.11 -17.51
C ALA A 381 -24.45 21.88 -16.31
N TYR A 382 -25.18 22.95 -16.59
CA TYR A 382 -26.09 23.51 -15.59
C TYR A 382 -27.24 22.53 -15.31
N ARG A 383 -27.71 22.49 -14.07
CA ARG A 383 -28.76 21.55 -13.65
C ARG A 383 -30.10 21.76 -14.37
N ASN A 384 -30.31 22.94 -14.95
CA ASN A 384 -31.49 23.30 -15.73
C ASN A 384 -31.40 22.93 -17.22
N LEU A 385 -30.48 22.04 -17.62
CA LEU A 385 -30.37 21.53 -18.98
C LEU A 385 -31.73 20.99 -19.49
N GLY A 386 -32.12 21.39 -20.71
CA GLY A 386 -33.41 20.99 -21.28
C GLY A 386 -33.47 19.48 -21.56
N LYS A 387 -34.65 18.90 -21.39
CA LYS A 387 -34.87 17.43 -21.51
C LYS A 387 -34.59 16.85 -22.89
N PHE A 388 -34.61 17.70 -23.93
CA PHE A 388 -34.31 17.34 -25.32
C PHE A 388 -32.92 17.82 -25.76
N ASP A 389 -32.21 18.55 -24.90
CA ASP A 389 -30.92 19.13 -25.24
C ASP A 389 -29.85 18.06 -25.16
N GLN A 390 -29.05 17.96 -26.22
CA GLN A 390 -27.85 17.12 -26.22
C GLN A 390 -26.67 17.97 -25.70
N LEU A 391 -25.77 17.34 -24.95
CA LEU A 391 -24.57 18.02 -24.44
C LEU A 391 -23.77 18.68 -25.56
N GLY A 392 -23.40 19.93 -25.33
CA GLY A 392 -22.65 20.77 -26.26
C GLY A 392 -23.51 21.49 -27.33
N LYS A 393 -24.80 21.18 -27.46
CA LYS A 393 -25.70 21.89 -28.41
C LYS A 393 -26.20 23.24 -27.88
N THR A 394 -26.24 23.41 -26.56
CA THR A 394 -26.69 24.66 -25.91
C THR A 394 -25.52 25.38 -25.23
N ASN A 395 -25.76 26.62 -24.80
CA ASN A 395 -24.82 27.38 -23.98
C ASN A 395 -24.81 26.95 -22.50
N THR A 396 -25.58 25.93 -22.12
CA THR A 396 -25.71 25.42 -20.75
C THR A 396 -24.92 24.14 -20.51
N SER A 397 -24.15 23.68 -21.49
CA SER A 397 -23.32 22.48 -21.39
C SER A 397 -21.99 22.60 -22.13
N TRP A 398 -20.96 21.95 -21.60
CA TRP A 398 -19.61 21.89 -22.16
C TRP A 398 -19.14 20.44 -22.08
N CYS A 399 -18.75 19.85 -23.20
CA CYS A 399 -18.31 18.47 -23.23
C CYS A 399 -17.25 18.20 -24.29
N ILE A 400 -16.56 17.07 -24.14
CA ILE A 400 -15.94 16.38 -25.26
C ILE A 400 -16.85 15.25 -25.70
N HIS A 401 -16.85 15.00 -27.00
CA HIS A 401 -17.72 14.03 -27.65
C HIS A 401 -16.87 13.09 -28.51
N VAL A 402 -17.08 11.80 -28.29
CA VAL A 402 -16.46 10.73 -29.06
C VAL A 402 -17.57 10.00 -29.83
N ASN A 403 -17.34 9.79 -31.10
CA ASN A 403 -18.19 8.97 -31.94
C ASN A 403 -17.30 8.02 -32.75
N ASN A 404 -17.51 6.73 -32.57
CA ASN A 404 -16.86 5.62 -33.27
C ASN A 404 -17.86 4.88 -34.19
N TRP A 405 -19.07 5.40 -34.35
CA TRP A 405 -20.09 4.84 -35.23
C TRP A 405 -19.91 5.38 -36.66
N LEU A 406 -19.56 4.47 -37.58
CA LEU A 406 -19.27 4.71 -39.01
C LEU A 406 -18.03 5.57 -39.29
N GLN A 407 -17.85 6.68 -38.57
CA GLN A 407 -16.69 7.57 -38.67
C GLN A 407 -16.18 7.94 -37.28
N ALA A 408 -14.91 7.64 -37.01
CA ALA A 408 -14.25 8.02 -35.77
C ALA A 408 -14.06 9.54 -35.74
N THR A 409 -14.73 10.21 -34.80
CA THR A 409 -14.61 11.65 -34.56
C THR A 409 -14.43 11.92 -33.08
N PHE A 410 -13.55 12.87 -32.78
CA PHE A 410 -13.29 13.34 -31.43
C PHE A 410 -13.34 14.86 -31.42
N ALA A 411 -14.26 15.46 -30.65
CA ALA A 411 -14.48 16.90 -30.71
C ALA A 411 -14.88 17.48 -29.35
N ALA A 412 -14.40 18.69 -29.06
CA ALA A 412 -14.92 19.53 -28.00
C ALA A 412 -16.18 20.27 -28.49
N LYS A 413 -17.28 20.23 -27.73
CA LYS A 413 -18.58 20.81 -28.09
C LYS A 413 -19.11 21.76 -27.02
N HIS A 414 -19.58 22.93 -27.46
CA HIS A 414 -20.28 23.92 -26.65
C HIS A 414 -21.08 24.87 -27.53
N ASN A 415 -22.30 25.24 -27.13
CA ASN A 415 -23.14 26.22 -27.81
C ASN A 415 -23.27 25.98 -29.33
N ASN A 416 -23.55 24.72 -29.69
CA ASN A 416 -23.69 24.25 -31.08
C ASN A 416 -22.42 24.41 -31.94
N LYS A 417 -21.27 24.67 -31.32
CA LYS A 417 -19.95 24.69 -31.97
C LYS A 417 -19.21 23.41 -31.61
N ALA A 418 -18.54 22.84 -32.61
CA ALA A 418 -17.67 21.67 -32.44
C ALA A 418 -16.27 21.98 -32.93
N LYS A 419 -15.26 21.71 -32.12
CA LYS A 419 -13.83 21.78 -32.48
C LYS A 419 -13.28 20.36 -32.53
N SER A 420 -12.85 19.90 -33.70
CA SER A 420 -12.17 18.61 -33.84
C SER A 420 -10.88 18.60 -33.04
N LEU A 421 -10.59 17.48 -32.37
CA LEU A 421 -9.38 17.25 -31.60
C LEU A 421 -8.50 16.27 -32.39
N GLU A 422 -7.31 16.73 -32.78
CA GLU A 422 -6.35 15.97 -33.61
C GLU A 422 -5.44 15.07 -32.74
N VAL A 423 -6.03 14.37 -31.78
CA VAL A 423 -5.34 13.45 -30.88
C VAL A 423 -6.11 12.14 -30.80
N ALA A 424 -5.41 11.04 -30.51
CA ALA A 424 -6.06 9.76 -30.28
C ALA A 424 -7.01 9.85 -29.07
N VAL A 425 -8.17 9.20 -29.18
CA VAL A 425 -9.10 9.09 -28.06
C VAL A 425 -8.43 8.24 -26.97
N PRO A 426 -8.26 8.77 -25.75
CA PRO A 426 -7.65 8.00 -24.67
C PRO A 426 -8.62 6.95 -24.12
N ASP A 427 -8.08 5.88 -23.55
CA ASP A 427 -8.87 4.84 -22.87
C ASP A 427 -9.64 5.43 -21.66
N ARG A 428 -9.07 6.46 -21.03
CA ARG A 428 -9.63 7.14 -19.87
C ARG A 428 -9.45 8.65 -19.98
N ILE A 429 -10.54 9.36 -19.77
CA ILE A 429 -10.62 10.81 -19.82
C ILE A 429 -10.65 11.34 -18.38
N GLY A 430 -9.70 12.19 -18.04
CA GLY A 430 -9.75 13.00 -16.83
C GLY A 430 -10.49 14.31 -17.09
N VAL A 431 -11.40 14.67 -16.21
CA VAL A 431 -12.14 15.94 -16.26
C VAL A 431 -11.71 16.77 -15.05
N TYR A 432 -11.13 17.92 -15.33
CA TYR A 432 -10.74 18.92 -14.33
C TYR A 432 -11.67 20.13 -14.44
N CYS A 433 -12.24 20.52 -13.31
CA CYS A 433 -13.07 21.72 -13.23
C CYS A 433 -12.48 22.67 -12.19
N ASP A 434 -12.07 23.86 -12.63
CA ASP A 434 -11.79 25.00 -11.76
C ASP A 434 -13.01 25.93 -11.82
N PHE A 435 -13.91 25.80 -10.85
CA PHE A 435 -15.14 26.59 -10.83
C PHE A 435 -14.82 28.07 -10.62
N ASP A 436 -13.94 28.38 -9.67
CA ASP A 436 -13.59 29.75 -9.28
C ASP A 436 -12.73 30.43 -10.36
N GLY A 437 -11.80 29.68 -10.96
CA GLY A 437 -10.95 30.14 -12.07
C GLY A 437 -11.67 30.17 -13.43
N GLY A 438 -12.87 29.61 -13.54
CA GLY A 438 -13.67 29.61 -14.77
C GLY A 438 -13.06 28.75 -15.87
N GLN A 439 -12.66 27.52 -15.53
CA GLN A 439 -11.96 26.64 -16.46
C GLN A 439 -12.48 25.21 -16.37
N LEU A 440 -12.69 24.58 -17.53
CA LEU A 440 -12.97 23.15 -17.65
C LEU A 440 -11.97 22.54 -18.62
N SER A 441 -11.13 21.63 -18.13
CA SER A 441 -10.09 20.99 -18.91
C SER A 441 -10.26 19.47 -18.95
N PHE A 442 -9.93 18.89 -20.08
CA PHE A 442 -9.99 17.45 -20.33
C PHE A 442 -8.58 16.93 -20.59
N TYR A 443 -8.25 15.81 -19.97
CA TYR A 443 -6.92 15.19 -20.04
C TYR A 443 -7.03 13.73 -20.43
N ASN A 444 -5.99 13.21 -21.08
CA ASN A 444 -5.71 11.77 -21.01
C ASN A 444 -5.38 11.45 -19.55
N ALA A 445 -6.16 10.60 -18.90
CA ALA A 445 -5.99 10.31 -17.48
C ALA A 445 -4.69 9.57 -17.17
N ASP A 446 -4.16 8.78 -18.10
CA ASP A 446 -2.95 7.98 -17.87
C ASP A 446 -1.69 8.82 -18.14
N SER A 447 -1.63 9.49 -19.30
CA SER A 447 -0.45 10.31 -19.68
C SER A 447 -0.47 11.73 -19.12
N LYS A 448 -1.60 12.16 -18.54
CA LYS A 448 -1.88 13.55 -18.12
C LYS A 448 -1.72 14.59 -19.25
N GLN A 449 -1.75 14.15 -20.52
CA GLN A 449 -1.77 15.03 -21.68
C GLN A 449 -3.06 15.84 -21.75
N LEU A 450 -2.96 17.16 -21.88
CA LEU A 450 -4.13 18.03 -22.10
C LEU A 450 -4.75 17.76 -23.48
N LEU A 451 -6.07 17.52 -23.50
CA LEU A 451 -6.87 17.30 -24.71
C LEU A 451 -7.56 18.59 -25.15
N HIS A 452 -8.22 19.28 -24.22
CA HIS A 452 -8.95 20.52 -24.48
C HIS A 452 -9.23 21.32 -23.22
N THR A 453 -9.37 22.64 -23.34
CA THR A 453 -9.78 23.55 -22.27
C THR A 453 -10.87 24.49 -22.75
N PHE A 454 -11.98 24.56 -22.02
CA PHE A 454 -12.95 25.65 -22.10
C PHE A 454 -12.61 26.69 -21.04
N LYS A 455 -12.48 27.95 -21.45
CA LYS A 455 -12.43 29.10 -20.53
C LYS A 455 -13.81 29.74 -20.49
N THR A 456 -14.48 29.66 -19.35
CA THR A 456 -15.86 30.13 -19.18
C THR A 456 -16.12 30.51 -17.74
N LYS A 457 -16.78 31.65 -17.51
CA LYS A 457 -17.26 31.99 -16.17
C LYS A 457 -18.60 31.30 -15.94
N PHE A 458 -18.61 30.28 -15.07
CA PHE A 458 -19.86 29.62 -14.69
C PHE A 458 -20.76 30.62 -13.96
N THR A 459 -22.00 30.74 -14.42
CA THR A 459 -23.00 31.67 -13.87
C THR A 459 -23.97 30.99 -12.90
N GLN A 460 -23.96 29.65 -12.88
CA GLN A 460 -24.79 28.79 -12.03
C GLN A 460 -23.94 27.60 -11.58
N SER A 461 -24.43 26.89 -10.56
CA SER A 461 -23.84 25.61 -10.17
C SER A 461 -23.89 24.62 -11.33
N ILE A 462 -22.81 23.86 -11.48
CA ILE A 462 -22.66 22.86 -12.54
C ILE A 462 -22.68 21.46 -11.95
N VAL A 463 -23.06 20.49 -12.75
CA VAL A 463 -23.02 19.07 -12.42
C VAL A 463 -22.24 18.31 -13.50
N PRO A 464 -21.53 17.23 -13.16
CA PRO A 464 -21.03 16.28 -14.16
C PRO A 464 -22.17 15.81 -15.05
N ALA A 465 -21.92 15.71 -16.35
CA ALA A 465 -22.94 15.35 -17.33
C ALA A 465 -22.37 14.37 -18.35
N PHE A 466 -23.12 13.32 -18.63
CA PHE A 466 -22.71 12.22 -19.50
C PHE A 466 -23.81 11.90 -20.50
N MET A 467 -23.43 11.69 -21.76
CA MET A 467 -24.29 11.09 -22.76
C MET A 467 -23.71 9.78 -23.25
N VAL A 468 -24.55 8.76 -23.42
CA VAL A 468 -24.11 7.44 -23.86
C VAL A 468 -25.06 6.85 -24.87
N TRP A 469 -24.53 6.36 -25.98
CA TRP A 469 -25.29 5.66 -27.01
C TRP A 469 -24.52 4.42 -27.50
N CYS A 470 -25.22 3.28 -27.49
CA CYS A 470 -24.67 1.96 -27.83
C CYS A 470 -23.35 1.63 -27.07
N GLY A 471 -23.48 1.23 -25.80
CA GLY A 471 -22.38 0.83 -24.89
C GLY A 471 -22.50 1.52 -23.53
N GLY A 472 -21.40 1.66 -22.79
CA GLY A 472 -21.41 2.21 -21.44
C GLY A 472 -20.19 3.01 -21.02
N LEU A 473 -20.31 3.72 -19.90
CA LEU A 473 -19.26 4.49 -19.24
C LEU A 473 -19.14 4.07 -17.76
N THR A 474 -17.91 4.03 -17.26
CA THR A 474 -17.60 3.90 -15.83
C THR A 474 -16.95 5.19 -15.35
N VAL A 475 -17.45 5.72 -14.23
CA VAL A 475 -17.00 6.98 -13.63
C VAL A 475 -16.22 6.70 -12.35
N SER A 476 -15.05 7.31 -12.20
CA SER A 476 -14.20 7.24 -11.01
C SER A 476 -14.19 8.58 -10.30
N THR A 477 -14.76 8.63 -9.10
CA THR A 477 -14.88 9.81 -8.23
C THR A 477 -14.05 9.62 -6.96
N GLY A 478 -13.99 10.63 -6.10
CA GLY A 478 -13.13 10.59 -4.91
C GLY A 478 -11.65 10.74 -5.25
N LEU A 479 -11.37 11.42 -6.38
CA LEU A 479 -10.03 11.72 -6.85
C LEU A 479 -9.63 13.16 -6.48
N GLN A 480 -8.40 13.33 -6.02
CA GLN A 480 -7.81 14.66 -5.91
C GLN A 480 -7.50 15.20 -7.29
N VAL A 481 -7.44 16.53 -7.40
CA VAL A 481 -6.84 17.18 -8.57
C VAL A 481 -5.36 16.79 -8.62
N PRO A 482 -4.90 16.08 -9.67
CA PRO A 482 -3.52 15.62 -9.74
C PRO A 482 -2.54 16.78 -9.74
N SER A 483 -1.40 16.63 -9.04
CA SER A 483 -0.35 17.64 -8.95
C SER A 483 0.19 18.05 -10.32
N ALA A 484 0.32 17.08 -11.24
CA ALA A 484 0.70 17.35 -12.63
C ALA A 484 -0.26 18.32 -13.32
N VAL A 485 -1.58 18.13 -13.13
CA VAL A 485 -2.62 19.02 -13.67
C VAL A 485 -2.48 20.42 -13.07
N LYS A 486 -2.27 20.54 -11.75
CA LYS A 486 -2.06 21.84 -11.09
C LYS A 486 -0.81 22.58 -11.61
N CYS A 487 0.28 21.87 -11.87
CA CYS A 487 1.52 22.45 -12.41
C CYS A 487 1.31 23.05 -13.81
N PHE A 488 0.58 22.37 -14.70
CA PHE A 488 0.28 22.90 -16.03
C PHE A 488 -0.54 24.20 -15.97
N GLN A 489 -1.45 24.33 -15.01
CA GLN A 489 -2.21 25.57 -14.81
C GLN A 489 -1.33 26.76 -14.41
N LYS A 490 -0.31 26.54 -13.57
CA LYS A 490 0.64 27.59 -13.19
C LYS A 490 1.49 28.06 -14.37
N ALA A 491 1.90 27.13 -15.24
CA ALA A 491 2.69 27.45 -16.43
C ALA A 491 1.91 28.26 -17.47
N GLU A 492 0.64 27.93 -17.73
CA GLU A 492 -0.20 28.71 -18.64
C GLU A 492 -0.53 30.11 -18.09
N ASN A 493 -0.78 30.24 -16.78
CA ASN A 493 -1.08 31.53 -16.16
C ASN A 493 0.17 32.43 -16.00
N GLY A 494 1.38 31.85 -15.94
CA GLY A 494 2.65 32.58 -15.85
C GLY A 494 3.15 33.18 -17.17
N LEU A 495 2.59 32.78 -18.32
CA LEU A 495 2.99 33.27 -19.65
C LEU A 495 2.09 34.41 -20.18
N GLY A 496 1.14 34.92 -19.37
CA GLY A 496 0.22 36.01 -19.73
C GLY A 496 0.78 37.44 -19.57
N GLY A 497 2.10 37.62 -19.62
CA GLY A 497 2.78 38.90 -19.38
C GLY A 497 3.68 39.31 -20.53
N SER A 498 3.14 39.54 -21.73
CA SER A 498 3.82 40.32 -22.77
C SER A 498 2.78 40.93 -23.71
N ALA A 499 2.70 42.26 -23.66
CA ALA A 499 1.83 43.08 -24.47
C ALA A 499 2.21 42.98 -25.95
N SER A 500 1.22 42.78 -26.81
CA SER A 500 1.21 43.36 -28.16
C SER A 500 -0.17 43.94 -28.42
N SER A 501 -0.36 45.13 -27.84
CA SER A 501 -1.38 46.08 -28.26
C SER A 501 -1.08 46.51 -29.70
N LEU A 502 -2.00 46.26 -30.62
CA LEU A 502 -2.05 46.99 -31.88
C LEU A 502 -3.49 47.44 -32.13
N ASN A 503 -3.72 48.70 -31.77
CA ASN A 503 -4.83 49.51 -32.27
C ASN A 503 -4.27 50.53 -33.29
N SER A 504 -5.18 50.93 -34.19
CA SER A 504 -5.12 52.02 -35.19
C SER A 504 -4.58 51.65 -36.57
N VAL A 505 -5.14 52.10 -37.70
CA VAL A 505 -6.37 52.85 -38.11
C VAL A 505 -6.47 52.66 -39.65
N PRO A 506 -7.64 52.81 -40.28
CA PRO A 506 -7.84 52.59 -41.72
C PRO A 506 -7.19 53.64 -42.62
N GLN A 507 -6.78 53.21 -43.81
CA GLN A 507 -6.85 54.00 -45.05
C GLN A 507 -7.22 53.08 -46.22
#